data_AF-A0A382A433-F1
#
_entry.id   AF-A0A382A433-F1
#
_cell.length_a   1.000
_cell.length_b   1.000
_cell.length_c   1.000
_cell.angle_alpha   90.00
_cell.angle_beta   90.00
_cell.angle_gamma   90.00
#
_symmetry.space_group_name_H-M   'P 1'
#
loop_
_entity.id
_entity.type
_entity.pdbx_description
1 polymer ?
#
loop_
_entity_poly.entity_id
_entity_poly.type
_entity_poly.pdbx_seq_one_letter_code
_entity_poly.pdbx_strand_id
1 'polypeptide(L)'
;MLEQMLTDIEIAQSAKLKPIGEIAEKIGLDSGEIQPYGHYKAKIPLDLVEKRQSKEGKIVLVTGISPTAAGEGKSTVSVGLADALTLRDRNPILCLREPSLGPVFGIKGGAAGGGHSQVIPMADINLHFTGDFHAITSAHSLLSALLDNHLFRPNSLKIDHRQITWPRAVDMNDRALRNIVVGLGGKNGGIPREDGFVITAA
;
A
#
# COMPACT_ATOMS: atom_id res chain seq x y z
N MET A 1 3.47 40.97 -0.33
CA MET A 1 4.27 39.84 -0.83
C MET A 1 3.44 38.59 -0.64
N LEU A 2 3.02 37.93 -1.71
CA LEU A 2 2.42 36.60 -1.59
C LEU A 2 3.55 35.67 -1.12
N GLU A 3 3.42 35.10 0.09
CA GLU A 3 4.30 34.03 0.55
C GLU A 3 4.27 32.92 -0.51
N GLN A 4 5.44 32.56 -1.02
CA GLN A 4 5.57 31.49 -2.00
C GLN A 4 5.21 30.18 -1.28
N MET A 5 4.02 29.64 -1.56
CA MET A 5 3.60 28.37 -0.97
C MET A 5 4.55 27.27 -1.46
N LEU A 6 5.21 26.62 -0.51
CA LEU A 6 6.02 25.43 -0.77
C LEU A 6 5.13 24.30 -1.27
N THR A 7 5.65 23.51 -2.20
CA THR A 7 5.02 22.28 -2.66
C THR A 7 5.05 21.22 -1.56
N ASP A 8 4.16 20.23 -1.65
CA ASP A 8 4.08 19.13 -0.68
C ASP A 8 5.42 18.41 -0.49
N ILE A 9 6.18 18.21 -1.58
CA ILE A 9 7.47 17.53 -1.55
C ILE A 9 8.56 18.39 -0.90
N GLU A 10 8.55 19.71 -1.12
CA GLU A 10 9.50 20.64 -0.48
C GLU A 10 9.27 20.67 1.03
N ILE A 11 8.00 20.69 1.47
CA ILE A 11 7.64 20.58 2.89
C ILE A 11 8.18 19.26 3.45
N ALA A 12 7.91 18.13 2.80
CA ALA A 12 8.38 16.82 3.24
C ALA A 12 9.92 16.72 3.34
N GLN A 13 10.64 17.30 2.37
CA GLN A 13 12.11 17.28 2.33
C GLN A 13 12.74 18.19 3.39
N SER A 14 12.06 19.27 3.76
CA SER A 14 12.52 20.18 4.83
C SER A 14 12.30 19.62 6.25
N ALA A 15 11.48 18.58 6.39
CA ALA A 15 11.10 18.03 7.69
C ALA A 15 12.27 17.31 8.38
N LYS A 16 12.44 17.58 9.68
CA LYS A 16 13.39 16.86 10.53
C LYS A 16 12.75 15.57 11.05
N LEU A 17 13.02 14.46 10.37
CA LEU A 17 12.54 13.14 10.76
C LEU A 17 13.19 12.70 12.09
N LYS A 18 12.37 12.11 12.95
CA LYS A 18 12.86 11.38 14.14
C LYS A 18 13.13 9.93 13.77
N PRO A 19 14.17 9.30 14.33
CA PRO A 19 14.38 7.86 14.22
C PRO A 19 13.11 7.08 14.59
N ILE A 20 12.82 6.01 13.86
CA ILE A 20 11.58 5.23 14.06
C ILE A 20 11.51 4.60 15.47
N GLY A 21 12.66 4.32 16.09
CA GLY A 21 12.73 3.85 17.48
C GLY A 21 12.12 4.84 18.46
N GLU A 22 12.42 6.14 18.33
CA GLU A 22 11.82 7.19 19.18
C GLU A 22 10.31 7.30 18.99
N ILE A 23 9.80 6.98 17.78
CA ILE A 23 8.36 6.96 17.51
C ILE A 23 7.72 5.71 18.13
N ALA A 24 8.39 4.57 18.07
CA ALA A 24 7.95 3.31 18.68
C ALA A 24 7.86 3.41 20.21
N GLU A 25 8.81 4.09 20.85
CA GLU A 25 8.80 4.32 22.31
C GLU A 25 7.54 5.05 22.79
N LYS A 26 6.98 5.96 21.97
CA LYS A 26 5.73 6.67 22.32
C LYS A 26 4.51 5.75 22.45
N ILE A 27 4.56 4.57 21.85
CA ILE A 27 3.54 3.53 21.98
C ILE A 27 3.99 2.38 22.86
N GLY A 28 5.06 2.58 23.63
CA GLY A 28 5.61 1.60 24.56
C GLY A 28 6.22 0.40 23.85
N LEU A 29 6.80 0.58 22.66
CA LEU A 29 7.58 -0.44 21.97
C LEU A 29 9.07 -0.15 22.11
N ASP A 30 9.84 -1.16 22.48
CA ASP A 30 11.29 -1.11 22.54
C ASP A 30 11.92 -1.32 21.16
N SER A 31 13.18 -0.89 20.99
CA SER A 31 13.91 -1.02 19.72
C SER A 31 14.09 -2.46 19.24
N GLY A 32 14.12 -3.44 20.16
CA GLY A 32 14.18 -4.87 19.84
C GLY A 32 12.82 -5.50 19.46
N GLU A 33 11.72 -4.77 19.67
CA GLU A 33 10.36 -5.22 19.36
C GLU A 33 9.88 -4.77 17.96
N ILE A 34 10.71 -4.01 17.25
CA ILE A 34 10.43 -3.55 15.89
C ILE A 34 11.46 -4.12 14.91
N GLN A 35 11.09 -4.22 13.63
CA GLN A 35 11.97 -4.62 12.54
C GLN A 35 12.22 -3.42 11.63
N PRO A 36 13.35 -2.70 11.78
CA PRO A 36 13.61 -1.47 11.04
C PRO A 36 13.80 -1.68 9.52
N TYR A 37 13.26 -0.75 8.74
CA TYR A 37 13.48 -0.59 7.31
C TYR A 37 14.16 0.76 7.06
N GLY A 38 15.48 0.77 7.25
CA GLY A 38 16.25 2.01 7.39
C GLY A 38 15.97 2.68 8.73
N HIS A 39 16.18 4.00 8.80
CA HIS A 39 16.14 4.74 10.07
C HIS A 39 14.75 5.25 10.46
N TYR A 40 13.81 5.33 9.51
CA TYR A 40 12.54 6.07 9.66
C TYR A 40 11.29 5.24 9.40
N LYS A 41 11.42 3.92 9.25
CA LYS A 41 10.31 2.98 9.02
C LYS A 41 10.61 1.68 9.76
N ALA A 42 9.57 0.96 10.18
CA ALA A 42 9.72 -0.35 10.76
C ALA A 42 8.45 -1.18 10.57
N LYS A 43 8.58 -2.50 10.58
CA LYS A 43 7.46 -3.43 10.77
C LYS A 43 7.35 -3.81 12.24
N ILE A 44 6.13 -4.07 12.68
CA ILE A 44 5.84 -4.58 14.03
C ILE A 44 5.46 -6.06 13.87
N PRO A 45 6.16 -7.00 14.55
CA PRO A 45 5.81 -8.41 14.52
C PRO A 45 4.38 -8.69 15.03
N LEU A 46 3.65 -9.58 14.37
CA LEU A 46 2.26 -9.90 14.73
C LEU A 46 2.16 -10.63 16.08
N ASP A 47 3.13 -11.46 16.43
CA ASP A 47 3.14 -12.19 17.70
C ASP A 47 3.22 -11.25 18.90
N LEU A 48 3.83 -10.08 18.73
CA LEU A 48 3.83 -9.02 19.74
C LEU A 48 2.44 -8.42 19.96
N VAL A 49 1.69 -8.22 18.87
CA VAL A 49 0.31 -7.70 18.93
C VAL A 49 -0.59 -8.68 19.68
N GLU A 50 -0.45 -9.98 19.41
CA GLU A 50 -1.22 -11.04 20.08
C GLU A 50 -0.90 -11.18 21.57
N LYS A 51 0.39 -11.03 21.94
CA LYS A 51 0.84 -11.10 23.33
C LYS A 51 0.39 -9.89 24.16
N ARG A 52 0.26 -8.72 23.54
CA ARG A 52 -0.14 -7.48 24.22
C ARG A 52 -1.66 -7.43 24.43
N GLN A 53 -2.11 -7.99 25.55
CA GLN A 53 -3.48 -7.78 26.07
C GLN A 53 -3.65 -6.33 26.54
N SER A 54 -3.86 -5.41 25.61
CA SER A 54 -4.08 -3.99 25.88
C SER A 54 -5.57 -3.66 25.96
N LYS A 55 -5.92 -2.61 26.71
CA LYS A 55 -7.28 -2.06 26.69
C LYS A 55 -7.55 -1.44 25.32
N GLU A 56 -8.72 -1.73 24.75
CA GLU A 56 -9.15 -1.10 23.50
C GLU A 56 -9.22 0.43 23.66
N GLY A 57 -8.59 1.13 22.70
CA GLY A 57 -8.66 2.58 22.60
C GLY A 57 -9.98 3.08 22.00
N LYS A 58 -10.10 4.39 21.81
CA LYS A 58 -11.20 4.97 21.02
C LYS A 58 -10.86 4.92 19.54
N ILE A 59 -11.80 4.45 18.72
CA ILE A 59 -11.68 4.46 17.27
C ILE A 59 -12.40 5.70 16.72
N VAL A 60 -11.69 6.50 15.93
CA VAL A 60 -12.24 7.66 15.23
C VAL A 60 -12.11 7.41 13.73
N LEU A 61 -13.24 7.29 13.04
CA LEU A 61 -13.28 7.10 11.59
C LEU A 61 -13.43 8.46 10.89
N VAL A 62 -12.46 8.81 10.06
CA VAL A 62 -12.54 9.97 9.17
C VAL A 62 -13.09 9.53 7.82
N THR A 63 -14.22 10.09 7.43
CA THR A 63 -14.86 9.86 6.13
C THR A 63 -15.04 11.18 5.37
N GLY A 64 -15.47 11.10 4.11
CA GLY A 64 -15.79 12.27 3.30
C GLY A 64 -17.06 12.06 2.49
N ILE A 65 -17.55 13.14 1.88
CA ILE A 65 -18.62 13.09 0.89
C ILE A 65 -18.17 12.34 -0.38
N SER A 66 -19.10 12.12 -1.31
CA SER A 66 -18.78 11.62 -2.65
C SER A 66 -17.66 12.45 -3.29
N PRO A 67 -16.60 11.82 -3.82
CA PRO A 67 -15.47 12.54 -4.39
C PRO A 67 -15.88 13.45 -5.54
N THR A 68 -15.24 14.62 -5.61
CA THR A 68 -15.41 15.65 -6.62
C THR A 68 -14.05 16.00 -7.22
N ALA A 69 -14.05 16.67 -8.38
CA ALA A 69 -12.82 17.10 -9.03
C ALA A 69 -12.02 18.13 -8.20
N ALA A 70 -12.65 18.81 -7.23
CA ALA A 70 -11.99 19.77 -6.36
C ALA A 70 -11.09 19.11 -5.31
N GLY A 71 -11.34 17.84 -4.96
CA GLY A 71 -10.62 17.11 -3.93
C GLY A 71 -11.08 17.47 -2.51
N GLU A 72 -11.27 16.45 -1.67
CA GLU A 72 -11.88 16.62 -0.34
C GLU A 72 -10.85 16.66 0.80
N GLY A 73 -9.57 16.38 0.54
CA GLY A 73 -8.51 16.46 1.55
C GLY A 73 -8.63 15.45 2.71
N LYS A 74 -9.33 14.32 2.52
CA LYS A 74 -9.60 13.34 3.59
C LYS A 74 -8.34 12.84 4.31
N SER A 75 -7.27 12.50 3.58
CA SER A 75 -6.00 12.09 4.21
C SER A 75 -5.38 13.24 4.99
N THR A 76 -5.38 14.46 4.45
CA THR A 76 -4.88 15.67 5.11
C THR A 76 -5.61 15.92 6.43
N VAL A 77 -6.95 15.81 6.45
CA VAL A 77 -7.77 15.94 7.66
C VAL A 77 -7.44 14.83 8.67
N SER A 78 -7.21 13.60 8.21
CA SER A 78 -6.87 12.48 9.10
C SER A 78 -5.53 12.70 9.81
N VAL A 79 -4.51 13.14 9.06
CA VAL A 79 -3.19 13.50 9.63
C VAL A 79 -3.32 14.70 10.58
N GLY A 80 -3.96 15.78 10.13
CA GLY A 80 -4.13 16.98 10.94
C GLY A 80 -4.92 16.76 12.23
N LEU A 81 -5.91 15.85 12.22
CA LEU A 81 -6.63 15.45 13.43
C LEU A 81 -5.72 14.71 14.41
N ALA A 82 -4.87 13.80 13.94
CA ALA A 82 -3.92 13.09 14.79
C ALA A 82 -2.88 14.05 15.40
N ASP A 83 -2.38 15.00 14.60
CA ASP A 83 -1.48 16.06 15.09
C ASP A 83 -2.17 16.93 16.16
N ALA A 84 -3.40 17.38 15.88
CA ALA A 84 -4.17 18.20 16.82
C ALA A 84 -4.48 17.48 18.15
N LEU A 85 -4.77 16.18 18.10
CA LEU A 85 -4.96 15.37 19.31
C LEU A 85 -3.65 15.21 20.09
N THR A 86 -2.52 15.06 19.40
CA THR A 86 -1.19 15.02 20.02
C THR A 86 -0.88 16.33 20.75
N LEU A 87 -1.21 17.48 20.15
CA LEU A 87 -1.10 18.82 20.77
C LEU A 87 -2.03 19.02 21.97
N ARG A 88 -2.99 18.12 22.19
CA ARG A 88 -3.92 18.11 23.34
C ARG A 88 -3.59 17.00 24.33
N ASP A 89 -2.33 16.59 24.38
CA ASP A 89 -1.79 15.59 25.30
C ASP A 89 -2.53 14.24 25.20
N ARG A 90 -2.99 13.88 24.00
CA ARG A 90 -3.47 12.53 23.66
C ARG A 90 -2.39 11.76 22.91
N ASN A 91 -2.52 10.43 22.86
CA ASN A 91 -1.61 9.55 22.13
C ASN A 91 -2.34 8.84 20.97
N PRO A 92 -2.73 9.55 19.91
CA PRO A 92 -3.44 8.96 18.78
C PRO A 92 -2.49 8.14 17.90
N ILE A 93 -3.01 7.06 17.30
CA ILE A 93 -2.33 6.32 16.25
C ILE A 93 -3.13 6.45 14.96
N LEU A 94 -2.47 7.00 13.95
CA LEU A 94 -3.03 7.18 12.62
C LEU A 94 -2.79 5.91 11.80
N CYS A 95 -3.87 5.36 11.26
CA CYS A 95 -3.80 4.24 10.31
C CYS A 95 -4.25 4.72 8.93
N LEU A 96 -3.38 4.59 7.93
CA LEU A 96 -3.65 4.92 6.53
C LEU A 96 -3.36 3.71 5.65
N ARG A 97 -3.85 3.76 4.40
CA ARG A 97 -3.53 2.77 3.37
C ARG A 97 -2.23 3.13 2.66
N GLU A 98 -1.43 2.14 2.31
CA GLU A 98 -0.32 2.28 1.37
C GLU A 98 -0.87 2.63 -0.02
N PRO A 99 -0.33 3.67 -0.70
CA PRO A 99 -0.68 3.94 -2.08
C PRO A 99 -0.07 2.91 -3.03
N SER A 100 -0.81 2.60 -4.10
CA SER A 100 -0.29 1.83 -5.23
C SER A 100 0.77 2.62 -5.99
N LEU A 101 1.82 1.91 -6.44
CA LEU A 101 2.97 2.48 -7.13
C LEU A 101 2.61 2.97 -8.54
N GLY A 102 1.78 2.22 -9.28
CA GLY A 102 1.40 2.56 -10.66
C GLY A 102 0.86 3.99 -10.84
N PRO A 103 -0.14 4.44 -10.04
CA PRO A 103 -0.69 5.79 -10.07
C PRO A 103 0.31 6.92 -9.86
N VAL A 104 1.42 6.68 -9.15
CA VAL A 104 2.47 7.68 -8.89
C VAL A 104 3.15 8.13 -10.17
N PHE A 105 3.30 7.23 -11.14
CA PHE A 105 3.85 7.52 -12.47
C PHE A 105 2.80 7.94 -13.50
N GLY A 106 1.54 8.14 -13.06
CA GLY A 106 0.44 8.59 -13.89
C GLY A 106 0.02 10.02 -13.55
N ILE A 107 -1.11 10.15 -12.87
CA ILE A 107 -1.77 11.44 -12.57
C ILE A 107 -1.79 11.73 -11.06
N LYS A 108 -1.71 10.71 -10.20
CA LYS A 108 -1.87 10.87 -8.76
C LYS A 108 -0.51 11.04 -8.07
N GLY A 109 -0.21 12.24 -7.59
CA GLY A 109 0.81 12.45 -6.58
C GLY A 109 0.28 12.17 -5.17
N GLY A 110 1.10 11.55 -4.32
CA GLY A 110 1.02 11.51 -2.85
C GLY A 110 -0.33 11.21 -2.18
N ALA A 111 -0.49 10.02 -1.59
CA ALA A 111 -1.73 9.66 -0.85
C ALA A 111 -1.68 9.93 0.67
N ALA A 112 -0.55 10.39 1.18
CA ALA A 112 -0.22 10.44 2.61
C ALA A 112 -0.47 11.82 3.26
N GLY A 113 -1.49 12.56 2.81
CA GLY A 113 -1.80 13.91 3.31
C GLY A 113 -1.39 15.02 2.34
N GLY A 114 -1.25 16.25 2.84
CA GLY A 114 -0.85 17.42 2.05
C GLY A 114 -0.52 18.64 2.92
N GLY A 115 0.23 19.59 2.40
CA GLY A 115 0.74 20.74 3.14
C GLY A 115 1.58 20.32 4.34
N HIS A 116 1.33 20.94 5.51
CA HIS A 116 2.01 20.59 6.76
C HIS A 116 1.42 19.38 7.49
N SER A 117 0.37 18.75 6.94
CA SER A 117 -0.26 17.56 7.52
C SER A 117 -0.03 16.36 6.60
N GLN A 118 1.16 15.77 6.73
CA GLN A 118 1.62 14.66 5.90
C GLN A 118 2.24 13.54 6.75
N VAL A 119 2.16 12.30 6.26
CA VAL A 119 2.99 11.19 6.75
C VAL A 119 4.25 11.09 5.89
N ILE A 120 5.41 11.00 6.54
CA ILE A 120 6.73 10.96 5.91
C ILE A 120 7.50 9.74 6.43
N PRO A 121 8.46 9.18 5.66
CA PRO A 121 9.05 9.68 4.40
C PRO A 121 8.18 9.45 3.16
N MET A 122 7.77 10.55 2.50
CA MET A 122 6.80 10.53 1.40
C MET A 122 7.30 9.77 0.16
N ALA A 123 8.58 9.89 -0.18
CA ALA A 123 9.18 9.20 -1.33
C ALA A 123 9.13 7.67 -1.15
N ASP A 124 9.47 7.18 0.05
CA ASP A 124 9.44 5.75 0.33
C ASP A 124 8.01 5.22 0.29
N ILE A 125 7.05 5.94 0.91
CA ILE A 125 5.63 5.56 0.96
C ILE A 125 5.01 5.45 -0.44
N ASN A 126 5.39 6.34 -1.36
CA ASN A 126 4.85 6.34 -2.72
C ASN A 126 5.55 5.34 -3.67
N LEU A 127 6.65 4.71 -3.25
CA LEU A 127 7.41 3.80 -4.10
C LEU A 127 7.32 2.37 -3.55
N HIS A 128 8.45 1.80 -3.13
CA HIS A 128 8.50 0.41 -2.70
C HIS A 128 8.17 0.21 -1.22
N PHE A 129 8.10 1.32 -0.47
CA PHE A 129 7.87 1.38 0.97
C PHE A 129 8.58 0.28 1.76
N THR A 130 7.85 -0.74 2.23
CA THR A 130 8.42 -1.91 2.92
C THR A 130 8.27 -3.22 2.14
N GLY A 131 7.80 -3.14 0.89
CA GLY A 131 7.69 -4.26 -0.04
C GLY A 131 6.36 -5.01 0.01
N ASP A 132 5.33 -4.48 0.67
CA ASP A 132 4.07 -5.20 0.88
C ASP A 132 3.35 -5.48 -0.43
N PHE A 133 3.25 -4.50 -1.33
CA PHE A 133 2.65 -4.71 -2.65
C PHE A 133 3.48 -5.63 -3.54
N HIS A 134 4.81 -5.69 -3.37
CA HIS A 134 5.63 -6.69 -4.05
C HIS A 134 5.33 -8.10 -3.56
N ALA A 135 5.16 -8.28 -2.25
CA ALA A 135 4.78 -9.56 -1.66
C ALA A 135 3.38 -10.02 -2.12
N ILE A 136 2.39 -9.11 -2.13
CA ILE A 136 1.04 -9.40 -2.64
C ILE A 136 1.09 -9.78 -4.13
N THR A 137 1.79 -8.99 -4.95
CA THR A 137 1.95 -9.27 -6.39
C THR A 137 2.59 -10.65 -6.61
N SER A 138 3.60 -10.99 -5.82
CA SER A 138 4.31 -12.27 -5.91
C SER A 138 3.41 -13.44 -5.53
N ALA A 139 2.64 -13.32 -4.44
CA ALA A 139 1.68 -14.34 -4.01
C ALA A 139 0.57 -14.55 -5.04
N HIS A 140 0.00 -13.45 -5.58
CA HIS A 140 -1.02 -13.48 -6.62
C HIS A 140 -0.52 -14.14 -7.91
N SER A 141 0.71 -13.79 -8.31
CA SER A 141 1.38 -14.35 -9.48
C SER A 141 1.70 -15.83 -9.30
N LEU A 142 2.08 -16.25 -8.09
CA LEU A 142 2.31 -17.67 -7.78
C LEU A 142 1.05 -18.50 -7.98
N LEU A 143 -0.10 -18.06 -7.47
CA LEU A 143 -1.36 -18.78 -7.68
C LEU A 143 -1.70 -18.87 -9.18
N SER A 144 -1.50 -17.77 -9.91
CA SER A 144 -1.70 -17.70 -11.35
C SER A 144 -0.79 -18.67 -12.12
N ALA A 145 0.45 -18.85 -11.67
CA ALA A 145 1.41 -19.79 -12.26
C ALA A 145 1.09 -21.24 -11.90
N LEU A 146 0.69 -21.52 -10.66
CA LEU A 146 0.29 -22.85 -10.21
C LEU A 146 -0.95 -23.34 -10.95
N LEU A 147 -1.91 -22.44 -11.19
CA LEU A 147 -3.12 -22.74 -11.96
C LEU A 147 -2.78 -23.15 -13.40
N ASP A 148 -1.95 -22.39 -14.12
CA ASP A 148 -1.59 -22.71 -15.50
C ASP A 148 -0.68 -23.95 -15.57
N ASN A 149 0.19 -24.14 -14.58
CA ASN A 149 0.96 -25.39 -14.46
C ASN A 149 0.04 -26.60 -14.23
N HIS A 150 -1.01 -26.46 -13.42
CA HIS A 150 -1.99 -27.54 -13.22
C HIS A 150 -2.76 -27.89 -14.49
N LEU A 151 -3.11 -26.90 -15.32
CA LEU A 151 -3.70 -27.11 -16.64
C LEU A 151 -2.75 -27.81 -17.62
N PHE A 152 -1.45 -27.46 -17.56
CA PHE A 152 -0.42 -28.04 -18.43
C PHE A 152 -0.10 -29.50 -18.05
N ARG A 153 -0.10 -29.80 -16.76
CA ARG A 153 0.04 -31.14 -16.18
C ARG A 153 -1.27 -31.92 -16.37
N PRO A 154 -1.37 -33.20 -15.95
CA PRO A 154 -2.67 -33.88 -15.93
C PRO A 154 -3.66 -33.05 -15.10
N ASN A 155 -4.53 -32.29 -15.78
CA ASN A 155 -5.59 -31.42 -15.24
C ASN A 155 -6.62 -32.26 -14.47
N SER A 156 -6.20 -32.83 -13.35
CA SER A 156 -6.95 -33.81 -12.57
C SER A 156 -8.20 -33.22 -11.94
N LEU A 157 -8.15 -31.92 -11.62
CA LEU A 157 -9.29 -31.13 -11.17
C LEU A 157 -10.29 -30.79 -12.29
N LYS A 158 -9.98 -31.12 -13.55
CA LYS A 158 -10.84 -30.89 -14.73
C LYS A 158 -11.28 -29.43 -14.87
N ILE A 159 -10.37 -28.50 -14.58
CA ILE A 159 -10.64 -27.06 -14.69
C ILE A 159 -10.91 -26.72 -16.16
N ASP A 160 -12.02 -26.05 -16.44
CA ASP A 160 -12.29 -25.43 -17.74
C ASP A 160 -11.52 -24.10 -17.82
N HIS A 161 -10.51 -24.05 -18.70
CA HIS A 161 -9.63 -22.90 -18.84
C HIS A 161 -10.37 -21.62 -19.29
N ARG A 162 -11.59 -21.73 -19.84
CA ARG A 162 -12.43 -20.61 -20.29
C ARG A 162 -13.23 -19.98 -19.14
N GLN A 163 -13.32 -20.66 -18.01
CA GLN A 163 -14.11 -20.23 -16.85
C GLN A 163 -13.22 -19.76 -15.68
N ILE A 164 -11.92 -19.58 -15.92
CA ILE A 164 -11.01 -19.06 -14.90
C ILE A 164 -11.33 -17.58 -14.68
N THR A 165 -11.70 -17.25 -13.45
CA THR A 165 -11.98 -15.87 -13.02
C THR A 165 -10.82 -15.21 -12.29
N TRP A 166 -9.73 -15.94 -12.04
CA TRP A 166 -8.55 -15.44 -11.35
C TRP A 166 -7.59 -14.75 -12.33
N PRO A 167 -7.48 -13.41 -12.32
CA PRO A 167 -6.59 -12.69 -13.23
C PRO A 167 -5.15 -12.74 -12.72
N ARG A 168 -4.21 -12.17 -13.47
CA ARG A 168 -2.87 -11.81 -12.98
C ARG A 168 -2.87 -10.41 -12.35
N ALA A 169 -1.80 -10.04 -11.66
CA ALA A 169 -1.69 -8.72 -11.05
C ALA A 169 -0.33 -8.08 -11.34
N VAL A 170 -0.31 -6.75 -11.52
CA VAL A 170 0.89 -5.94 -11.59
C VAL A 170 0.61 -4.55 -11.04
N ASP A 171 1.50 -4.00 -10.21
CA ASP A 171 1.30 -2.68 -9.62
C ASP A 171 1.73 -1.53 -10.56
N MET A 172 1.19 -1.54 -11.77
CA MET A 172 1.49 -0.59 -12.84
C MET A 172 0.21 -0.16 -13.56
N ASN A 173 0.19 1.09 -14.03
CA ASN A 173 -0.89 1.59 -14.88
C ASN A 173 -0.74 1.11 -16.33
N ASP A 174 -0.88 -0.20 -16.56
CA ASP A 174 -0.73 -0.80 -17.88
C ASP A 174 -2.09 -1.22 -18.46
N ARG A 175 -2.62 -0.40 -19.38
CA ARG A 175 -3.89 -0.69 -20.05
C ARG A 175 -3.80 -1.83 -21.08
N ALA A 176 -2.60 -2.13 -21.60
CA ALA A 176 -2.42 -3.12 -22.64
C ALA A 176 -2.62 -4.56 -22.11
N LEU A 177 -2.45 -4.75 -20.81
CA LEU A 177 -2.59 -6.04 -20.14
C LEU A 177 -4.02 -6.39 -19.71
N ARG A 178 -5.02 -5.52 -19.96
CA ARG A 178 -6.41 -5.76 -19.53
C ARG A 178 -7.04 -7.00 -20.16
N ASN A 179 -6.74 -7.25 -21.43
CA ASN A 179 -7.24 -8.41 -22.17
C ASN A 179 -6.08 -8.98 -22.98
N ILE A 180 -5.67 -10.21 -22.67
CA ILE A 180 -4.54 -10.88 -23.31
C ILE A 180 -4.90 -12.35 -23.60
N VAL A 181 -4.09 -12.98 -24.44
CA VAL A 181 -4.06 -14.44 -24.60
C VAL A 181 -2.72 -14.95 -24.08
N VAL A 182 -2.77 -15.86 -23.11
CA VAL A 182 -1.58 -16.51 -22.52
C VAL A 182 -1.46 -17.95 -23.04
N GLY A 183 -0.36 -18.63 -22.71
CA GLY A 183 -0.21 -20.06 -23.03
C GLY A 183 0.13 -20.36 -24.50
N LEU A 184 0.60 -19.36 -25.25
CA LEU A 184 1.01 -19.50 -26.65
C LEU A 184 2.42 -20.11 -26.78
N GLY A 185 2.79 -20.57 -27.97
CA GLY A 185 4.13 -21.15 -28.22
C GLY A 185 4.15 -22.68 -28.37
N GLY A 186 3.01 -23.29 -28.70
CA GLY A 186 2.89 -24.74 -28.95
C GLY A 186 2.94 -25.57 -27.66
N LYS A 187 3.34 -26.84 -27.78
CA LYS A 187 3.26 -27.82 -26.68
C LYS A 187 3.97 -27.36 -25.40
N ASN A 188 5.08 -26.63 -25.50
CA ASN A 188 5.84 -26.16 -24.33
C ASN A 188 5.35 -24.80 -23.79
N GLY A 189 4.43 -24.14 -24.50
CA GLY A 189 3.90 -22.82 -24.14
C GLY A 189 2.76 -22.84 -23.13
N GLY A 190 2.14 -24.00 -22.89
CA GLY A 190 0.98 -24.15 -22.01
C GLY A 190 -0.32 -24.34 -22.79
N ILE A 191 -1.45 -24.09 -22.13
CA ILE A 191 -2.79 -24.14 -22.73
C ILE A 191 -3.21 -22.71 -23.10
N PRO A 192 -3.44 -22.41 -24.39
CA PRO A 192 -3.93 -21.10 -24.80
C PRO A 192 -5.27 -20.74 -24.13
N ARG A 193 -5.35 -19.57 -23.50
CA ARG A 193 -6.59 -19.05 -22.92
C ARG A 193 -6.59 -17.53 -22.83
N GLU A 194 -7.77 -16.94 -22.77
CA GLU A 194 -7.95 -15.53 -22.43
C GLU A 194 -7.61 -15.30 -20.96
N ASP A 195 -6.97 -14.16 -20.68
CA ASP A 195 -6.60 -13.71 -19.34
C ASP A 195 -6.54 -12.17 -19.31
N GLY A 196 -6.25 -11.61 -18.13
CA GLY A 196 -5.99 -10.19 -17.96
C GLY A 196 -5.15 -9.92 -16.72
N PHE A 197 -4.64 -8.70 -16.63
CA PHE A 197 -4.01 -8.18 -15.42
C PHE A 197 -4.91 -7.14 -14.76
N VAL A 198 -4.98 -7.21 -13.43
CA VAL A 198 -5.49 -6.14 -12.57
C VAL A 198 -4.33 -5.39 -11.92
N ILE A 199 -4.60 -4.19 -11.40
CA ILE A 199 -3.64 -3.52 -10.53
C ILE A 199 -3.58 -4.26 -9.19
N THR A 200 -2.40 -4.41 -8.58
CA THR A 200 -2.20 -5.22 -7.37
C THR A 200 -3.14 -4.87 -6.21
N ALA A 201 -3.56 -3.61 -6.11
CA ALA A 201 -4.46 -3.14 -5.06
C ALA A 201 -5.97 -3.37 -5.33
N ALA A 202 -6.33 -4.01 -6.45
CA ALA A 202 -7.72 -4.22 -6.88
C ALA A 202 -8.37 -5.46 -6.26
#